data_AF-A0A0M2CWS3-F1
#
_entry.id   AF-A0A0M2CWS3-F1
#
_cell.length_a   1.000
_cell.length_b   1.000
_cell.length_c   1.000
_cell.angle_alpha   90.00
_cell.angle_beta   90.00
_cell.angle_gamma   90.00
#
_symmetry.space_group_name_H-M   'P 1'
#
loop_
_entity.id
_entity.type
_entity.pdbx_description
1 polymer ?
#
loop_
_entity_poly.entity_id
_entity_poly.type
_entity_poly.pdbx_seq_one_letter_code
_entity_poly.pdbx_strand_id
1 'polypeptide(L)'
;MKQFLDAYGRSRTASPSVRVFAGVADTPRTPAPTWWNHPVTIMFVAVIGAALSFTTPALPALSGLLVAISGVALASLAEIDRGRWSASRARAVEESVWIADQCGYRVDTAGGALRWRNDDRSMVARLGHRGGGWDLLLLDIEAPALGSDR
;
A
#
# COMPACT_ATOMS: atom_id res chain seq x y z
N MET A 1 5.94 10.88 27.42
CA MET A 1 5.27 11.99 26.71
C MET A 1 6.30 13.11 26.56
N LYS A 2 6.77 13.41 25.34
CA LYS A 2 7.77 14.48 25.12
C LYS A 2 7.03 15.72 24.62
N GLN A 3 7.04 16.78 25.42
CA GLN A 3 6.57 18.11 25.01
C GLN A 3 7.69 18.80 24.21
N PHE A 4 7.34 19.39 23.08
CA PHE A 4 8.21 20.33 22.37
C PHE A 4 7.56 21.71 22.45
N LEU A 5 8.30 22.69 22.95
CA LEU A 5 7.95 24.10 22.81
C LEU A 5 8.38 24.56 21.42
N ASP A 6 7.47 25.17 20.67
CA ASP A 6 7.85 25.91 19.49
C ASP A 6 8.52 27.24 19.89
N ALA A 7 9.18 27.91 18.94
CA ALA A 7 9.92 29.16 19.16
C ALA A 7 9.04 30.34 19.67
N TYR A 8 7.74 30.11 19.86
CA TYR A 8 6.75 31.08 20.31
C TYR A 8 6.10 30.69 21.66
N GLY A 9 6.62 29.67 22.34
CA GLY A 9 6.16 29.29 23.68
C GLY A 9 4.78 28.63 23.73
N ARG A 10 4.24 28.15 22.60
CA ARG A 10 3.02 27.34 22.58
C ARG A 10 3.40 25.87 22.75
N SER A 11 2.77 25.22 23.72
CA SER A 11 2.83 23.76 23.84
C SER A 11 1.98 23.15 22.72
N ARG A 12 2.60 22.80 21.59
CA ARG A 12 1.98 21.80 20.70
C ARG A 12 2.17 20.44 21.34
N THR A 13 1.15 19.97 22.06
CA THR A 13 0.92 18.53 22.16
C THR A 13 0.66 18.02 20.75
N ALA A 14 1.68 17.47 20.09
CA ALA A 14 1.47 16.64 18.90
C ALA A 14 0.54 15.50 19.35
N SER A 15 -0.73 15.58 18.94
CA SER A 15 -1.74 14.56 19.25
C SER A 15 -1.44 13.34 18.40
N PRO A 16 -1.08 12.16 18.96
CA PRO A 16 -1.04 10.95 18.18
C PRO A 16 -2.42 10.28 18.27
N SER A 17 -3.52 11.00 18.02
CA SER A 17 -4.84 10.38 17.97
C SER A 17 -5.07 9.84 16.56
N VAL A 18 -4.34 8.78 16.22
CA VAL A 18 -4.60 8.02 14.99
C VAL A 18 -5.91 7.28 15.20
N ARG A 19 -6.99 7.72 14.53
CA ARG A 19 -8.25 6.98 14.52
C ARG A 19 -8.13 5.85 13.52
N VAL A 20 -8.46 4.63 13.93
CA VAL A 20 -8.35 3.42 13.11
C VAL A 20 -9.73 2.84 12.88
N PHE A 21 -10.11 2.65 11.62
CA PHE A 21 -11.21 1.78 11.24
C PHE A 21 -10.60 0.46 10.76
N ALA A 22 -10.77 -0.59 11.55
CA ALA A 22 -10.16 -1.88 11.27
C ALA A 22 -11.01 -2.69 10.29
N GLY A 23 -10.38 -3.49 9.44
CA GLY A 23 -11.07 -4.47 8.59
C GLY A 23 -12.05 -3.86 7.57
N VAL A 24 -11.69 -2.71 7.01
CA VAL A 24 -12.47 -1.98 5.98
C VAL A 24 -12.65 -2.81 4.72
N ALA A 25 -11.71 -3.69 4.40
CA ALA A 25 -11.91 -4.77 3.44
C ALA A 25 -10.97 -5.93 3.73
N ASP A 26 -11.35 -7.13 3.29
CA ASP A 26 -10.50 -8.32 3.41
C ASP A 26 -9.30 -8.25 2.46
N THR A 27 -8.15 -8.75 2.93
CA THR A 27 -6.96 -8.97 2.10
C THR A 27 -6.90 -10.42 1.61
N PRO A 28 -6.28 -10.68 0.45
CA PRO A 28 -5.97 -12.05 0.04
C PRO A 28 -5.12 -12.77 1.10
N ARG A 29 -5.28 -14.09 1.21
CA ARG A 29 -4.49 -14.94 2.13
C ARG A 29 -3.04 -15.17 1.65
N THR A 30 -2.71 -14.74 0.44
CA THR A 30 -1.36 -14.85 -0.13
C THR A 30 -0.45 -13.73 0.42
N PRO A 31 0.88 -13.91 0.42
CA PRO A 31 1.79 -12.86 0.87
C PRO A 31 1.57 -11.53 0.12
N ALA A 32 1.72 -10.41 0.82
CA ALA A 32 1.60 -9.09 0.21
C ALA A 32 2.63 -8.91 -0.94
N PRO A 33 2.27 -8.20 -2.01
CA PRO A 33 3.21 -7.88 -3.08
C PRO A 33 4.34 -7.00 -2.54
N THR A 34 5.56 -7.44 -2.80
CA THR A 34 6.83 -6.79 -2.49
C THR A 34 7.72 -6.85 -3.74
N TRP A 35 8.93 -6.31 -3.66
CA TRP A 35 9.83 -6.30 -4.81
C TRP A 35 10.32 -7.70 -5.21
N TRP A 36 10.45 -8.65 -4.27
CA TRP A 36 11.03 -9.97 -4.53
C TRP A 36 10.04 -10.98 -5.12
N ASN A 37 8.74 -10.86 -4.82
CA ASN A 37 7.66 -11.62 -5.45
C ASN A 37 7.00 -10.86 -6.61
N HIS A 38 7.65 -9.82 -7.12
CA HIS A 38 7.18 -9.13 -8.31
C HIS A 38 7.37 -10.04 -9.55
N PRO A 39 6.38 -10.16 -10.45
CA PRO A 39 6.45 -11.07 -11.60
C PRO A 39 7.67 -10.80 -12.50
N VAL A 40 8.00 -9.52 -12.70
CA VAL A 40 9.22 -9.10 -13.42
C VAL A 40 10.50 -9.61 -12.75
N THR A 41 10.61 -9.50 -11.42
CA THR A 41 11.77 -10.00 -10.67
C THR A 41 11.90 -11.51 -10.81
N ILE A 42 10.78 -12.24 -10.68
CA ILE A 42 10.74 -13.70 -10.85
C ILE A 42 11.19 -14.10 -12.26
N MET A 43 10.67 -13.43 -13.29
CA MET A 43 11.07 -13.67 -14.68
C MET A 43 12.55 -13.40 -14.90
N PHE A 44 13.07 -12.30 -14.36
CA PHE A 44 14.47 -11.95 -14.51
C PHE A 44 15.40 -13.01 -13.88
N VAL A 45 15.07 -13.46 -12.67
CA VAL A 45 15.80 -14.55 -11.99
C VAL A 45 15.72 -15.85 -12.79
N ALA A 46 14.55 -16.19 -13.34
CA ALA A 46 14.37 -17.39 -14.15
C ALA A 46 15.16 -17.35 -15.46
N VAL A 47 15.21 -16.21 -16.15
CA VAL A 47 16.01 -16.03 -17.37
C VAL A 47 17.50 -16.18 -17.06
N ILE A 48 17.99 -15.56 -15.98
CA ILE A 48 19.39 -15.71 -15.55
C ILE A 48 19.68 -17.18 -15.21
N GLY A 49 18.80 -17.84 -14.46
CA GLY A 49 18.95 -19.24 -14.10
C GLY A 49 18.98 -20.16 -15.31
N ALA A 50 18.07 -19.95 -16.27
CA ALA A 50 18.02 -20.71 -17.51
C ALA A 50 19.29 -20.48 -18.35
N ALA A 51 19.74 -19.23 -18.50
CA ALA A 51 20.95 -18.90 -19.24
C ALA A 51 22.18 -19.60 -18.62
N LEU A 52 22.32 -19.56 -17.29
CA LEU A 52 23.41 -20.23 -16.57
C LEU A 52 23.41 -21.76 -16.80
N SER A 53 22.23 -22.38 -16.86
CA SER A 53 22.11 -23.82 -17.19
C SER A 53 22.59 -24.15 -18.60
N PHE A 54 22.41 -23.26 -19.58
CA PHE A 54 22.88 -23.48 -20.96
C PHE A 54 24.37 -23.18 -21.13
N THR A 55 24.93 -22.26 -20.33
CA THR A 55 26.36 -21.91 -20.42
C THR A 55 27.27 -22.80 -19.58
N THR A 56 26.72 -23.57 -18.64
CA THR A 56 27.50 -24.42 -17.73
C THR A 56 27.61 -25.84 -18.26
N PRO A 57 28.82 -26.33 -18.62
CA PRO A 57 29.00 -27.66 -19.24
C PRO A 57 28.54 -28.84 -18.37
N ALA A 58 28.49 -28.64 -17.05
CA ALA A 58 28.11 -29.65 -16.08
C ALA A 58 26.59 -29.80 -15.91
N LEU A 59 25.79 -28.87 -16.44
CA LEU A 59 24.33 -28.87 -16.29
C LEU A 59 23.66 -29.39 -17.57
N PRO A 60 22.64 -30.27 -17.46
CA PRO A 60 21.89 -30.72 -18.62
C PRO A 60 21.04 -29.57 -19.17
N ALA A 61 20.94 -29.43 -20.49
CA ALA A 61 20.08 -28.45 -21.17
C ALA A 61 18.60 -28.52 -20.69
N LEU A 62 18.15 -29.72 -20.30
CA LEU A 62 16.82 -29.93 -19.71
C LEU A 62 16.60 -29.10 -18.43
N SER A 63 17.65 -28.87 -17.64
CA SER A 63 17.56 -28.04 -16.43
C SER A 63 17.21 -26.58 -16.76
N GLY A 64 17.80 -26.01 -17.82
CA GLY A 64 17.51 -24.65 -18.25
C GLY A 64 16.07 -24.49 -18.73
N LEU A 65 15.55 -25.50 -19.44
CA LEU A 65 14.14 -25.53 -19.86
C LEU A 65 13.20 -25.59 -18.64
N LEU A 66 13.49 -26.45 -17.67
CA LEU A 66 12.68 -26.58 -16.45
C LEU A 66 12.69 -25.28 -15.62
N VAL A 67 13.84 -24.60 -15.52
CA VAL A 67 13.94 -23.30 -14.84
C VAL A 67 13.09 -22.25 -15.56
N ALA A 68 13.15 -22.19 -16.88
CA ALA A 68 12.36 -21.24 -17.67
C ALA A 68 10.84 -21.47 -17.49
N ILE A 69 10.38 -22.72 -17.64
CA ILE A 69 8.96 -23.07 -17.47
C ILE A 69 8.48 -22.75 -16.05
N SER A 70 9.26 -23.14 -15.03
CA SER A 70 8.91 -22.87 -13.64
C SER A 70 8.86 -21.37 -13.34
N GLY A 71 9.80 -20.60 -13.91
CA GLY A 71 9.82 -19.15 -13.81
C GLY A 71 8.58 -18.48 -14.38
N VAL A 72 8.16 -18.88 -15.58
CA VAL A 72 6.93 -18.38 -16.23
C VAL A 72 5.69 -18.71 -15.38
N ALA A 73 5.61 -19.95 -14.87
CA ALA A 73 4.51 -20.36 -14.01
C ALA A 73 4.45 -19.53 -12.72
N LEU A 74 5.57 -19.36 -12.02
CA LEU A 74 5.66 -18.56 -10.80
C LEU A 74 5.36 -17.08 -11.04
N ALA A 75 5.86 -16.51 -12.13
CA ALA A 75 5.58 -15.12 -12.49
C ALA A 75 4.09 -14.91 -12.81
N SER A 76 3.45 -15.87 -13.48
CA SER A 76 2.02 -15.80 -13.77
C SER A 76 1.18 -15.84 -12.49
N LEU A 77 1.53 -16.73 -11.55
CA LEU A 77 0.89 -16.79 -10.23
C LEU A 77 1.08 -15.49 -9.44
N ALA A 78 2.30 -14.93 -9.46
CA ALA A 78 2.59 -13.66 -8.82
C ALA A 78 1.79 -12.50 -9.41
N GLU A 79 1.57 -12.47 -10.72
CA GLU A 79 0.73 -11.46 -11.38
C GLU A 79 -0.75 -11.61 -10.99
N ILE A 80 -1.27 -12.84 -10.95
CA ILE A 80 -2.63 -13.12 -10.47
C ILE A 80 -2.81 -12.63 -9.02
N ASP A 81 -1.86 -12.95 -8.14
CA ASP A 81 -1.91 -12.52 -6.76
C ASP A 81 -1.79 -11.00 -6.62
N ARG A 82 -0.90 -10.36 -7.39
CA ARG A 82 -0.82 -8.90 -7.47
C ARG A 82 -2.14 -8.28 -7.91
N GLY A 83 -2.82 -8.87 -8.89
CA GLY A 83 -4.15 -8.46 -9.33
C GLY A 83 -5.19 -8.54 -8.22
N ARG A 84 -5.22 -9.64 -7.47
CA ARG A 84 -6.11 -9.82 -6.30
C ARG A 84 -5.86 -8.79 -5.21
N TRP A 85 -4.58 -8.53 -4.90
CA TRP A 85 -4.19 -7.50 -3.93
C TRP A 85 -4.61 -6.10 -4.37
N SER A 86 -4.48 -5.80 -5.67
CA SER A 86 -4.89 -4.52 -6.25
C SER A 86 -6.41 -4.34 -6.17
N ALA A 87 -7.18 -5.38 -6.50
CA ALA A 87 -8.63 -5.37 -6.40
C ALA A 87 -9.13 -5.24 -4.95
N SER A 88 -8.51 -5.97 -4.02
CA SER A 88 -8.79 -5.86 -2.59
C SER A 88 -8.49 -4.45 -2.05
N ARG A 89 -7.37 -3.85 -2.45
CA ARG A 89 -7.04 -2.46 -2.11
C ARG A 89 -8.07 -1.48 -2.67
N ALA A 90 -8.54 -1.68 -3.91
CA ALA A 90 -9.56 -0.82 -4.52
C ALA A 90 -10.87 -0.85 -3.71
N ARG A 91 -11.32 -2.03 -3.28
CA ARG A 91 -12.49 -2.15 -2.37
C ARG A 91 -12.28 -1.43 -1.05
N ALA A 92 -11.08 -1.54 -0.46
CA ALA A 92 -10.76 -0.82 0.76
C ALA A 92 -10.81 0.70 0.57
N VAL A 93 -10.42 1.20 -0.61
CA VAL A 93 -10.54 2.62 -0.98
C VAL A 93 -12.01 3.02 -1.10
N GLU A 94 -12.82 2.25 -1.84
CA GLU A 94 -14.26 2.51 -1.99
C GLU A 94 -14.98 2.56 -0.64
N GLU A 95 -14.72 1.59 0.22
CA GLU A 95 -15.30 1.56 1.57
C GLU A 95 -14.80 2.73 2.42
N SER A 96 -13.52 3.12 2.28
CA SER A 96 -13.01 4.33 2.95
C SER A 96 -13.71 5.60 2.49
N VAL A 97 -14.07 5.70 1.20
CA VAL A 97 -14.85 6.82 0.67
C VAL A 97 -16.25 6.81 1.24
N TRP A 98 -16.89 5.64 1.32
CA TRP A 98 -18.20 5.50 1.94
C TRP A 98 -18.18 5.90 3.43
N ILE A 99 -17.21 5.44 4.22
CA ILE A 99 -17.06 5.82 5.63
C ILE A 99 -16.84 7.34 5.77
N ALA A 100 -16.03 7.94 4.89
CA ALA A 100 -15.80 9.39 4.89
C ALA A 100 -17.11 10.17 4.71
N ASP A 101 -17.92 9.75 3.73
CA ASP A 101 -19.22 10.36 3.43
C ASP A 101 -20.18 10.25 4.62
N GLN A 102 -20.25 9.09 5.27
CA GLN A 102 -21.05 8.90 6.50
C GLN A 102 -20.58 9.77 7.67
N CYS A 103 -19.30 10.18 7.66
CA CYS A 103 -18.72 11.09 8.65
C CYS A 103 -18.83 12.58 8.25
N GLY A 104 -19.44 12.90 7.11
CA GLY A 104 -19.53 14.28 6.59
C GLY A 104 -18.23 14.80 5.97
N TYR A 105 -17.34 13.92 5.52
CA TYR A 105 -16.11 14.27 4.82
C TYR A 105 -16.22 13.89 3.34
N ARG A 106 -15.66 14.73 2.47
CA ARG A 106 -15.39 14.41 1.07
C ARG A 106 -14.00 13.82 0.93
N VAL A 107 -13.82 12.88 0.01
CA VAL A 107 -12.50 12.30 -0.27
C VAL A 107 -11.89 12.91 -1.52
N ASP A 108 -10.63 13.33 -1.40
CA ASP A 108 -9.77 13.70 -2.51
C ASP A 108 -8.63 12.67 -2.62
N THR A 109 -8.39 12.16 -3.83
CA THR A 109 -7.36 11.17 -4.15
C THR A 109 -6.18 11.82 -4.88
N ALA A 110 -5.75 13.00 -4.45
CA ALA A 110 -4.57 13.65 -4.99
C ALA A 110 -3.27 12.88 -4.67
N GLY A 111 -2.49 12.54 -5.70
CA GLY A 111 -1.14 11.97 -5.54
C GLY A 111 -1.08 10.55 -4.98
N GLY A 112 -2.17 9.78 -5.06
CA GLY A 112 -2.22 8.40 -4.56
C GLY A 112 -2.38 8.28 -3.04
N ALA A 113 -2.56 9.41 -2.34
CA ALA A 113 -2.98 9.46 -0.95
C ALA A 113 -4.49 9.70 -0.85
N LEU A 114 -5.13 9.15 0.18
CA LEU A 114 -6.53 9.46 0.52
C LEU A 114 -6.53 10.68 1.43
N ARG A 115 -7.24 11.75 1.07
CA ARG A 115 -7.44 12.92 1.93
C ARG A 115 -8.91 13.10 2.21
N TRP A 116 -9.27 13.21 3.48
CA TRP A 116 -10.64 13.48 3.91
C TRP A 116 -10.77 14.96 4.21
N ARG A 117 -11.76 15.62 3.64
CA ARG A 117 -11.95 17.06 3.76
C ARG A 117 -13.39 17.39 4.13
N ASN A 118 -13.54 18.27 5.11
CA ASN A 118 -14.78 18.93 5.47
C ASN A 118 -14.51 20.46 5.43
N ASP A 119 -15.55 21.29 5.46
CA ASP A 119 -15.47 22.74 5.26
C ASP A 119 -14.39 23.42 6.13
N ASP A 120 -14.19 22.92 7.35
CA ASP A 120 -13.23 23.47 8.31
C ASP A 120 -11.92 22.68 8.46
N ARG A 121 -11.79 21.48 7.87
CA ARG A 121 -10.72 20.53 8.23
C ARG A 121 -10.29 19.62 7.09
N SER A 122 -8.99 19.36 6.97
CA SER A 122 -8.45 18.25 6.18
C SER A 122 -7.72 17.25 7.05
N MET A 123 -7.90 15.95 6.76
CA MET A 123 -7.20 14.83 7.39
C MET A 123 -6.54 13.99 6.32
N VAL A 124 -5.36 13.46 6.62
CA VAL A 124 -4.69 12.50 5.74
C VAL A 124 -5.11 11.10 6.16
N ALA A 125 -5.69 10.35 5.23
CA ALA A 125 -6.09 8.97 5.43
C ALA A 125 -5.08 8.02 4.76
N ARG A 126 -4.74 6.93 5.44
CA ARG A 126 -3.84 5.90 4.92
C ARG A 126 -4.43 4.52 5.14
N LEU A 127 -4.40 3.71 4.10
CA LEU A 127 -4.67 2.27 4.20
C LEU A 127 -3.40 1.54 4.64
N GLY A 128 -3.48 0.85 5.78
CA GLY A 128 -2.52 -0.17 6.21
C GLY A 128 -3.14 -1.55 6.04
N HIS A 129 -2.34 -2.60 5.90
CA HIS A 129 -2.85 -3.97 5.97
C HIS A 129 -2.30 -4.66 7.22
N ARG A 130 -3.19 -5.28 8.00
CA ARG A 130 -2.84 -6.03 9.22
C ARG A 130 -3.88 -7.11 9.48
N GLY A 131 -3.44 -8.25 10.01
CA GLY A 131 -4.37 -9.29 10.50
C GLY A 131 -5.34 -9.88 9.47
N GLY A 132 -5.02 -9.79 8.18
CA GLY A 132 -5.89 -10.31 7.11
C GLY A 132 -6.88 -9.28 6.53
N GLY A 133 -6.85 -8.02 6.98
CA GLY A 133 -7.69 -6.95 6.44
C GLY A 133 -6.92 -5.66 6.16
N TRP A 134 -7.62 -4.73 5.50
CA TRP A 134 -7.21 -3.35 5.35
C TRP A 134 -7.74 -2.53 6.52
N ASP A 135 -6.85 -1.83 7.19
CA ASP A 135 -7.17 -0.86 8.23
C ASP A 135 -7.03 0.55 7.64
N LEU A 136 -8.02 1.40 7.87
CA LEU A 136 -7.97 2.81 7.54
C LEU A 136 -7.48 3.60 8.75
N LEU A 137 -6.33 4.26 8.60
CA LEU A 137 -5.68 5.09 9.59
C LEU A 137 -5.89 6.56 9.23
N LEU A 138 -6.53 7.33 10.11
CA LEU A 138 -6.61 8.79 10.00
C LEU A 138 -5.44 9.42 10.74
N LEU A 139 -4.62 10.15 10.00
CA LEU A 139 -3.48 10.93 10.48
C LEU A 139 -3.92 12.40 10.63
N ASP A 140 -3.20 13.11 11.51
CA ASP A 140 -3.53 14.40 12.13
C ASP A 140 -4.29 15.41 11.24
N ILE A 141 -5.09 16.24 11.90
CA ILE A 141 -5.87 17.29 11.25
C ILE A 141 -4.91 18.38 10.79
N GLU A 142 -4.75 18.56 9.48
CA GLU A 142 -4.21 19.80 8.96
C GLU A 142 -5.24 20.89 9.29
N ALA A 143 -4.89 21.75 10.26
CA ALA A 143 -5.70 22.92 10.57
C ALA A 143 -5.89 23.75 9.29
N PRO A 144 -7.06 24.36 9.08
CA PRO A 144 -7.29 25.18 7.90
C PRO A 144 -6.18 26.22 7.81
N ALA A 145 -5.59 26.35 6.61
CA ALA A 145 -4.76 27.51 6.31
C ALA A 145 -5.66 28.72 6.57
N LEU A 146 -5.41 29.42 7.68
CA LEU A 146 -6.07 30.68 7.99
C LEU A 146 -6.01 31.50 6.72
N GLY A 147 -7.17 31.76 6.13
CA GLY A 147 -7.29 32.67 5.02
C GLY A 147 -6.50 33.92 5.38
N SER A 148 -5.49 34.22 4.57
CA SER A 148 -4.97 35.57 4.56
C SER A 148 -6.07 36.43 3.95
N ASP A 149 -7.01 36.87 4.78
CA ASP A 149 -7.85 38.00 4.44
C ASP A 149 -6.90 39.18 4.18
N ARG A 150 -6.72 39.48 2.90
CA ARG A 150 -6.27 40.75 2.38
C ARG A 150 -7.15 41.13 1.21
#